data_AF-A0A381ZVV1-F1
#
_entry.id   AF-A0A381ZVV1-F1
#
_cell.length_a   1.000
_cell.length_b   1.000
_cell.length_c   1.000
_cell.angle_alpha   90.00
_cell.angle_beta   90.00
_cell.angle_gamma   90.00
#
_symmetry.space_group_name_H-M   'P 1'
#
loop_
_entity.id
_entity.type
_entity.pdbx_description
1 polymer ?
#
loop_
_entity_poly.entity_id
_entity_poly.type
_entity_poly.pdbx_seq_one_letter_code
_entity_poly.pdbx_strand_id
1 'polypeptide(L)'
;MFLQAVDQFLETWVSHGAPLRSGRDWRRSHFLLIAVDDSSMPPSGCSIDAMIRVLKVQEDALGVEILDNSPVWFLDEGEIRRLSRKDFGNLARNGVVGPDTVVFDNTVTCLKEERSGCWERPAGESWHRRAFLSHLA
;
A
#
# COMPACT_ATOMS: atom_id res chain seq x y z
N MET A 1 -12.53 1.77 -15.88
CA MET A 1 -13.40 2.53 -14.96
C MET A 1 -12.61 3.02 -13.75
N PHE A 2 -12.07 2.14 -12.89
CA PHE A 2 -11.25 2.54 -11.74
C PHE A 2 -9.96 3.31 -12.08
N LEU A 3 -9.00 2.68 -12.77
CA LEU A 3 -7.71 3.31 -13.08
C LEU A 3 -7.85 4.57 -13.94
N GLN A 4 -8.88 4.62 -14.79
CA GLN A 4 -9.19 5.82 -15.58
C GLN A 4 -9.60 7.01 -14.70
N ALA A 5 -10.41 6.78 -13.65
CA ALA A 5 -10.77 7.84 -12.72
C ALA A 5 -9.55 8.35 -11.94
N VAL A 6 -8.64 7.44 -11.58
CA VAL A 6 -7.34 7.80 -10.98
C VAL A 6 -6.52 8.64 -11.94
N ASP A 7 -6.36 8.22 -13.20
CA ASP A 7 -5.58 8.95 -14.21
C ASP A 7 -6.11 10.36 -14.44
N GLN A 8 -7.42 10.50 -14.62
CA GLN A 8 -8.07 11.80 -14.80
C GLN A 8 -7.87 12.72 -13.59
N PHE A 9 -7.87 12.16 -12.38
CA PHE A 9 -7.56 12.94 -11.19
C PHE A 9 -6.10 13.38 -11.18
N LEU A 10 -5.15 12.48 -11.46
CA LEU A 10 -3.71 12.82 -11.46
C LEU A 10 -3.37 13.93 -12.48
N GLU A 11 -4.06 13.98 -13.62
CA GLU A 11 -3.92 15.06 -14.62
C GLU A 11 -4.36 16.43 -14.09
N THR A 12 -5.26 16.46 -13.11
CA THR A 12 -5.82 17.69 -12.53
C THR A 12 -5.37 17.93 -11.09
N TRP A 13 -4.45 17.09 -10.58
CA TRP A 13 -4.06 17.13 -9.19
C TRP A 13 -3.19 18.35 -8.88
N VAL A 14 -3.63 19.17 -7.94
CA VAL A 14 -2.98 20.43 -7.56
C VAL A 14 -2.74 20.49 -6.05
N SER A 15 -1.67 21.17 -5.66
CA SER A 15 -1.37 21.55 -4.28
C SER A 15 -1.17 23.06 -4.22
N HIS A 16 -1.90 23.75 -3.33
CA HIS A 16 -1.86 25.22 -3.23
C HIS A 16 -2.00 25.97 -4.57
N GLY A 17 -2.78 25.41 -5.51
CA GLY A 17 -3.04 25.99 -6.82
C GLY A 17 -2.00 25.69 -7.90
N ALA A 18 -0.92 24.99 -7.58
CA ALA A 18 0.08 24.55 -8.56
C ALA A 18 -0.06 23.04 -8.87
N PRO A 19 0.14 22.63 -10.13
CA PRO A 19 0.00 21.24 -10.54
C PRO A 19 1.09 20.35 -9.93
N LEU A 20 0.69 19.16 -9.50
CA LEU A 20 1.59 18.13 -9.00
C LEU A 20 2.04 17.22 -10.14
N ARG A 21 3.35 17.12 -10.35
CA ARG A 21 3.89 16.08 -11.23
C ARG A 21 3.78 14.74 -10.51
N SER A 22 2.90 13.88 -11.01
CA SER A 22 2.55 12.63 -10.34
C SER A 22 2.41 11.48 -11.34
N GLY A 23 2.32 10.26 -10.81
CA GLY A 23 2.07 9.06 -11.59
C GLY A 23 1.54 7.94 -10.71
N ARG A 24 1.01 6.90 -11.36
CA ARG A 24 0.52 5.69 -10.68
C ARG A 24 0.99 4.40 -11.34
N ASP A 25 1.09 3.36 -10.54
CA ASP A 25 1.40 2.01 -10.96
C ASP A 25 0.39 1.01 -10.37
N TRP A 26 -0.03 0.04 -11.18
CA TRP A 26 -0.93 -1.03 -10.75
C TRP A 26 -0.12 -2.31 -10.63
N ARG A 27 0.25 -2.65 -9.40
CA ARG A 27 1.20 -3.73 -9.12
C ARG A 27 0.54 -4.96 -8.56
N ARG A 28 1.05 -6.11 -9.00
CA ARG A 28 0.66 -7.45 -8.54
C ARG A 28 -0.85 -7.70 -8.59
N SER A 29 -1.56 -6.96 -9.44
CA SER A 29 -3.03 -6.97 -9.55
C SER A 29 -3.82 -6.64 -8.28
N HIS A 30 -3.18 -6.05 -7.27
CA HIS A 30 -3.82 -5.77 -5.96
C HIS A 30 -3.50 -4.38 -5.41
N PHE A 31 -2.39 -3.76 -5.82
CA PHE A 31 -1.90 -2.54 -5.19
C PHE A 31 -1.83 -1.39 -6.18
N LEU A 32 -2.51 -0.30 -5.84
CA LEU A 32 -2.37 0.97 -6.50
C LEU A 32 -1.28 1.79 -5.80
N LEU A 33 -0.16 2.00 -6.47
CA LEU A 33 0.90 2.88 -6.00
C LEU A 33 0.71 4.23 -6.68
N ILE A 34 0.73 5.32 -5.91
CA ILE A 34 0.68 6.69 -6.41
C ILE A 34 1.89 7.43 -5.85
N ALA A 35 2.61 8.12 -6.73
CA ALA A 35 3.77 8.90 -6.34
C ALA A 35 3.69 10.31 -6.92
N VAL A 36 4.21 11.27 -6.15
CA VAL A 36 4.39 12.66 -6.56
C VAL A 36 5.88 12.94 -6.60
N ASP A 37 6.34 13.61 -7.66
CA ASP A 37 7.68 14.20 -7.74
C ASP A 37 7.67 15.46 -6.86
N ASP A 38 8.14 15.31 -5.63
CA ASP A 38 8.14 16.35 -4.60
C ASP A 38 9.26 17.38 -4.76
N SER A 39 10.15 17.19 -5.74
CA SER A 39 11.28 18.08 -6.00
C SER A 39 10.85 19.51 -6.37
N SER A 40 9.70 19.66 -7.02
CA SER A 40 9.10 20.96 -7.33
C SER A 40 8.06 21.39 -6.29
N MET A 41 7.19 20.47 -5.89
CA MET A 41 6.11 20.75 -4.95
C MET A 41 5.61 19.47 -4.30
N PRO A 42 5.65 19.36 -2.95
CA PRO A 42 5.05 18.25 -2.25
C PRO A 42 3.52 18.38 -2.22
N PRO A 43 2.79 17.25 -2.11
CA PRO A 43 1.37 17.30 -1.85
C PRO A 43 1.09 17.90 -0.46
N SER A 44 0.10 18.79 -0.39
CA SER A 44 -0.48 19.30 0.86
C SER A 44 -1.52 18.34 1.42
N GLY A 45 -1.86 18.45 2.71
CA GLY A 45 -2.93 17.66 3.31
C GLY A 45 -4.27 17.76 2.54
N CYS A 46 -4.67 18.97 2.14
CA CYS A 46 -5.88 19.16 1.34
C CYS A 46 -5.81 18.48 -0.04
N SER A 47 -4.63 18.46 -0.66
CA SER A 47 -4.45 17.76 -1.94
C SER A 47 -4.51 16.24 -1.77
N ILE A 48 -4.01 15.70 -0.66
CA ILE A 48 -4.12 14.27 -0.33
C ILE A 48 -5.58 13.91 -0.04
N ASP A 49 -6.30 14.74 0.71
CA ASP A 49 -7.74 14.56 0.97
C ASP A 49 -8.56 14.51 -0.32
N ALA A 50 -8.20 15.30 -1.33
CA ALA A 50 -8.84 15.25 -2.65
C ALA A 50 -8.64 13.89 -3.32
N MET A 51 -7.44 13.31 -3.26
CA MET A 51 -7.17 11.97 -3.78
C MET A 51 -7.96 10.90 -3.01
N ILE A 52 -7.99 11.00 -1.68
CA ILE A 52 -8.77 10.10 -0.81
C ILE A 52 -10.25 10.12 -1.20
N ARG A 53 -10.81 11.30 -1.50
CA ARG A 53 -12.21 11.41 -1.96
C ARG A 53 -12.45 10.69 -3.29
N VAL A 54 -11.54 10.81 -4.25
CA VAL A 54 -11.64 10.07 -5.51
C VAL A 54 -11.65 8.57 -5.24
N LEU A 55 -10.73 8.07 -4.42
CA LEU A 55 -10.66 6.64 -4.09
C LEU A 55 -11.92 6.16 -3.36
N LYS A 56 -12.49 6.94 -2.42
CA LYS A 56 -13.75 6.61 -1.75
C LYS A 56 -14.92 6.48 -2.71
N VAL A 57 -15.06 7.39 -3.67
CA VAL A 57 -16.10 7.28 -4.71
C VAL A 57 -15.95 5.98 -5.51
N GLN A 58 -14.71 5.54 -5.74
CA GLN A 58 -14.45 4.27 -6.42
C GLN A 58 -14.73 3.06 -5.52
N GLU A 59 -14.40 3.11 -4.23
CA GLU A 59 -14.77 2.08 -3.24
C GLU A 59 -16.28 1.84 -3.27
N ASP A 60 -17.07 2.91 -3.13
CA ASP A 60 -18.53 2.85 -3.12
C ASP A 60 -19.10 2.29 -4.44
N ALA A 61 -18.57 2.74 -5.59
CA ALA A 61 -19.03 2.31 -6.90
C ALA A 61 -18.72 0.84 -7.21
N LEU A 62 -17.62 0.31 -6.66
CA LEU A 62 -17.17 -1.06 -6.89
C LEU A 62 -17.63 -2.04 -5.80
N GLY A 63 -18.04 -1.54 -4.64
CA GLY A 63 -18.35 -2.37 -3.46
C GLY A 63 -17.12 -3.08 -2.90
N VAL A 64 -15.96 -2.42 -2.92
CA VAL A 64 -14.68 -2.96 -2.43
C VAL A 64 -14.00 -2.00 -1.47
N GLU A 65 -13.05 -2.51 -0.70
CA GLU A 65 -12.20 -1.70 0.19
C GLU A 65 -10.83 -1.46 -0.49
N ILE A 66 -10.47 -0.19 -0.67
CA ILE A 66 -9.23 0.28 -1.29
C ILE A 66 -8.36 0.99 -0.24
N LEU A 67 -8.97 1.79 0.62
CA LEU A 67 -8.29 2.68 1.58
C LEU A 67 -8.03 2.04 2.94
N ASP A 68 -8.63 0.88 3.22
CA ASP A 68 -8.37 0.15 4.46
C ASP A 68 -6.97 -0.46 4.47
N ASN A 69 -6.07 0.18 5.23
CA ASN A 69 -4.69 -0.24 5.43
C ASN A 69 -4.49 -1.08 6.71
N SER A 70 -5.57 -1.46 7.40
CA SER A 70 -5.47 -2.26 8.62
C SER A 70 -4.97 -3.70 8.41
N PRO A 71 -5.26 -4.39 7.28
CA PRO A 71 -4.90 -5.80 7.12
C PRO A 71 -3.44 -6.02 6.74
N VAL A 72 -2.97 -7.24 6.96
CA VAL A 72 -1.66 -7.71 6.51
C VAL A 72 -1.81 -8.39 5.17
N TRP A 73 -0.94 -8.02 4.24
CA TRP A 73 -0.84 -8.61 2.91
C TRP A 73 0.44 -9.45 2.82
N PHE A 74 0.34 -10.68 2.34
CA PHE A 74 1.46 -11.61 2.28
C PHE A 74 1.30 -12.61 1.14
N LEU A 75 2.40 -13.24 0.74
CA LEU A 75 2.43 -14.31 -0.24
C LEU A 75 2.28 -15.66 0.47
N ASP A 76 1.38 -16.49 -0.02
CA ASP A 76 1.11 -17.82 0.50
C ASP A 76 0.87 -18.76 -0.69
N GLU A 77 1.69 -19.79 -0.81
CA GLU A 77 1.67 -20.74 -1.94
C GLU A 77 1.67 -20.07 -3.34
N GLY A 78 2.31 -18.89 -3.45
CA GLY A 78 2.39 -18.12 -4.70
C GLY A 78 1.24 -17.14 -4.93
N GLU A 79 0.22 -17.16 -4.08
CA GLU A 79 -0.94 -16.26 -4.15
C GLU A 79 -0.86 -15.15 -3.10
N ILE A 80 -1.40 -13.97 -3.45
CA ILE A 80 -1.46 -12.84 -2.53
C ILE A 80 -2.69 -12.98 -1.65
N ARG A 81 -2.47 -12.97 -0.33
CA ARG A 81 -3.54 -13.09 0.67
C ARG A 81 -3.59 -11.85 1.54
N ARG A 82 -4.81 -11.49 1.95
CA ARG A 82 -5.14 -10.39 2.86
C ARG A 82 -5.78 -10.99 4.11
N LEU A 83 -5.23 -10.73 5.28
CA LEU A 83 -5.80 -11.16 6.56
C LEU A 83 -5.81 -10.04 7.59
N SER A 84 -6.72 -10.14 8.55
CA SER A 84 -6.65 -9.27 9.73
C SER A 84 -5.30 -9.47 10.44
N ARG A 85 -4.81 -8.43 11.13
CA ARG A 85 -3.58 -8.53 11.94
C ARG A 85 -3.67 -9.65 12.98
N LYS A 86 -4.87 -9.87 13.54
CA LYS A 86 -5.12 -10.94 14.52
C LYS A 86 -4.92 -12.31 13.90
N ASP A 87 -5.47 -12.54 12.71
CA ASP A 87 -5.41 -13.83 12.02
C ASP A 87 -3.99 -14.10 11.49
N PHE A 88 -3.32 -13.09 10.92
CA PHE A 88 -1.92 -13.21 10.56
C PHE A 88 -1.05 -13.55 11.78
N GLY A 89 -1.30 -12.93 12.93
CA GLY A 89 -0.63 -13.28 14.19
C GLY A 89 -0.94 -14.69 14.69
N ASN A 90 -2.15 -15.22 14.45
CA ASN A 90 -2.48 -16.63 14.74
C ASN A 90 -1.66 -17.58 13.85
N LEU A 91 -1.56 -17.29 12.55
CA LEU A 91 -0.74 -18.07 11.63
C LEU A 91 0.73 -18.11 12.07
N ALA A 92 1.26 -16.96 12.50
CA ALA A 92 2.64 -16.86 12.99
C ALA A 92 2.87 -17.75 14.22
N ARG A 93 1.98 -17.68 15.22
CA ARG A 93 2.08 -18.51 16.43
C ARG A 93 1.97 -20.01 16.14
N ASN A 94 1.22 -20.38 15.12
CA ASN A 94 1.03 -21.77 14.71
C ASN A 94 2.14 -22.26 13.77
N GLY A 95 3.14 -21.43 13.44
CA GLY A 95 4.24 -21.77 12.55
C GLY A 95 3.86 -21.87 11.07
N VAL A 96 2.68 -21.38 10.68
CA VAL A 96 2.22 -21.38 9.27
C VAL A 96 2.93 -20.28 8.48
N VAL A 97 3.14 -19.12 9.11
CA VAL A 97 3.97 -18.04 8.56
C VAL A 97 5.15 -17.79 9.49
N GLY A 98 6.27 -17.34 8.93
CA GLY A 98 7.53 -17.17 9.67
C GLY A 98 8.39 -16.04 9.11
N PRO A 99 9.66 -15.93 9.55
CA PRO A 99 10.58 -14.88 9.12
C PRO A 99 10.75 -14.79 7.60
N ASP A 100 10.71 -15.93 6.90
CA ASP A 100 10.92 -16.02 5.45
C ASP A 100 9.62 -15.79 4.63
N THR A 101 8.45 -15.67 5.28
CA THR A 101 7.20 -15.37 4.59
C THR A 101 7.29 -14.01 3.93
N VAL A 102 7.10 -13.94 2.60
CA VAL A 102 7.09 -12.68 1.86
C VAL A 102 5.83 -11.87 2.23
N VAL A 103 6.03 -10.62 2.62
CA VAL A 103 4.98 -9.68 3.01
C VAL A 103 5.04 -8.41 2.16
N PHE A 104 3.91 -7.71 2.07
CA PHE A 104 3.83 -6.41 1.41
C PHE A 104 3.78 -5.29 2.46
N ASP A 105 4.80 -4.46 2.50
CA ASP A 105 4.95 -3.35 3.45
C ASP A 105 4.36 -2.05 2.88
N ASN A 106 3.05 -1.89 3.01
CA ASN A 106 2.33 -0.69 2.58
C ASN A 106 2.62 0.56 3.44
N THR A 107 3.60 0.51 4.35
CA THR A 107 4.07 1.68 5.09
C THR A 107 5.21 2.43 4.40
N VAL A 108 5.76 1.88 3.31
CA VAL A 108 6.76 2.55 2.45
C VAL A 108 6.18 3.84 1.88
N THR A 109 6.90 4.95 2.05
CA THR A 109 6.40 6.29 1.68
C THR A 109 7.11 6.93 0.49
N CYS A 110 8.19 6.33 -0.02
CA CYS A 110 8.93 6.88 -1.16
C CYS A 110 9.33 5.83 -2.19
N LEU A 111 9.42 6.25 -3.45
CA LEU A 111 9.80 5.38 -4.58
C LEU A 111 11.21 4.79 -4.44
N LYS A 112 12.11 5.45 -3.70
CA LYS A 112 13.46 4.93 -3.48
C LYS A 112 13.44 3.63 -2.69
N GLU A 113 12.70 3.61 -1.57
CA GLU A 113 12.54 2.42 -0.73
C GLU A 113 11.78 1.30 -1.45
N GLU A 114 10.74 1.65 -2.19
CA GLU A 114 9.99 0.71 -3.04
C GLU A 114 10.94 0.01 -4.03
N ARG A 115 11.72 0.79 -4.79
CA ARG A 115 12.68 0.28 -5.78
C ARG A 115 13.83 -0.51 -5.19
N SER A 116 14.17 -0.31 -3.92
CA SER A 116 15.17 -1.12 -3.22
C SER A 116 14.62 -2.44 -2.68
N GLY A 117 13.33 -2.75 -2.93
CA GLY A 117 12.70 -3.99 -2.48
C GLY A 117 12.15 -3.91 -1.05
N CYS A 118 12.01 -2.72 -0.45
CA CYS A 118 11.45 -2.62 0.90
C CYS A 118 9.94 -2.87 0.95
N TRP A 119 9.26 -2.76 -0.20
CA TRP A 119 7.82 -2.97 -0.31
C TRP A 119 7.42 -4.45 -0.33
N GLU A 120 8.16 -5.32 -1.03
CA GLU A 120 7.91 -6.76 -1.10
C GLU A 120 9.15 -7.50 -0.56
N ARG A 121 9.07 -8.00 0.68
CA ARG A 121 10.25 -8.54 1.40
C ARG A 121 9.87 -9.58 2.45
N PRO A 122 10.83 -10.37 2.99
CA PRO A 122 10.57 -11.28 4.09
C PRO A 122 10.02 -10.56 5.34
N ALA A 123 9.09 -11.21 6.05
CA ALA A 123 8.49 -10.69 7.28
C ALA A 123 9.55 -10.40 8.36
N GLY A 124 10.61 -11.21 8.40
CA GLY A 124 11.77 -11.07 9.29
C GLY A 124 12.58 -9.79 9.06
N GLU A 125 12.44 -9.15 7.91
CA GLU A 125 13.18 -7.93 7.51
C GLU A 125 12.30 -6.69 7.48
N SER A 126 11.05 -6.79 7.95
CA SER A 126 10.08 -5.70 7.98
C SER A 126 9.51 -5.48 9.37
N TRP A 127 8.60 -4.50 9.52
CA TRP A 127 7.92 -4.26 10.79
C TRP A 127 7.12 -5.48 11.29
N HIS A 128 6.75 -6.40 10.39
CA HIS A 128 6.03 -7.64 10.72
C HIS A 128 6.80 -8.50 11.72
N ARG A 129 8.14 -8.52 11.66
CA ARG A 129 8.99 -9.22 12.64
C ARG A 129 8.67 -8.80 14.05
N ARG A 130 8.71 -7.49 14.31
CA ARG A 130 8.46 -6.94 15.65
C ARG A 130 7.01 -7.13 16.06
N ALA A 131 6.07 -7.04 15.12
CA ALA A 131 4.64 -7.10 15.40
C ALA A 131 4.14 -8.53 15.67
N PHE A 132 4.67 -9.54 14.98
CA PHE A 132 4.09 -10.90 14.98
C PHE A 132 5.10 -12.01 15.32
N LEU A 133 6.39 -11.81 15.04
CA LEU A 133 7.42 -12.86 15.09
C LEU A 133 8.39 -12.70 16.28
N SER A 134 8.09 -11.80 17.23
CA SER A 134 8.96 -11.53 18.39
C SER A 134 9.20 -12.75 19.30
N HIS A 135 8.33 -13.76 19.23
CA HIS A 135 8.43 -15.01 19.98
C HIS A 135 9.31 -16.07 19.31
N LEU A 136 9.77 -15.83 18.07
CA LEU A 136 10.63 -16.73 17.29
C LEU A 136 12.12 -16.33 17.37
N ALA A 137 12.46 -15.36 18.24
CA ALA A 137 13.81 -14.84 18.43
C ALA A 137 14.62 -15.67 19.44
#